data_AF-J9EC19-F1
#
_entry.id   AF-J9EC19-F1
#
_cell.length_a   1.000
_cell.length_b   1.000
_cell.length_c   1.000
_cell.angle_alpha   90.00
_cell.angle_beta   90.00
_cell.angle_gamma   90.00
#
_symmetry.space_group_name_H-M   'P 1'
#
loop_
_entity.id
_entity.type
_entity.pdbx_description
1 polymer ?
#
loop_
_entity_poly.entity_id
_entity_poly.type
_entity_poly.pdbx_seq_one_letter_code
_entity_poly.pdbx_strand_id
1 'polypeptide(L)'
;MEQLIMYPRDQSFWLHENQSDLFELGFYGPALRKAFLQDVAELQEAVTNLIAVTEDGTQVTLTDVCYKPMTPDNQNCAIMTVLNYFQNNVSLLNRTSVDDWSGSQFDYLDHIMTCTQNPYQTITRLGIPCLSAFGVPIQPYVVLGEFNSSSQWDSARGIVITILLNNHITAVENKYAAAWEK
;
A
#
# COMPACT_ATOMS: atom_id res chain seq x y z
N MET A 1 -7.97 -0.04 -15.20
CA MET A 1 -6.99 0.31 -14.13
C MET A 1 -7.79 1.10 -13.17
N GLU A 2 -8.01 0.55 -11.98
CA GLU A 2 -8.94 1.14 -11.02
C GLU A 2 -8.15 1.85 -9.93
N GLN A 3 -8.45 3.12 -9.70
CA GLN A 3 -7.70 3.95 -8.77
C GLN A 3 -8.62 4.62 -7.76
N LEU A 4 -8.23 4.52 -6.48
CA LEU A 4 -8.85 5.21 -5.37
C LEU A 4 -7.81 6.16 -4.77
N ILE A 5 -8.19 7.43 -4.63
CA ILE A 5 -7.38 8.45 -3.95
C ILE A 5 -8.15 8.86 -2.70
N MET A 6 -7.54 8.65 -1.54
CA MET A 6 -8.19 8.81 -0.24
C MET A 6 -7.47 9.85 0.59
N TYR A 7 -8.23 10.72 1.22
CA TYR A 7 -7.73 11.75 2.12
C TYR A 7 -8.43 11.63 3.48
N PRO A 8 -7.68 11.71 4.60
CA PRO A 8 -8.27 11.86 5.91
C PRO A 8 -8.98 13.21 6.01
N ARG A 9 -10.08 13.27 6.75
CA ARG A 9 -10.82 14.53 6.98
C ARG A 9 -9.99 15.55 7.76
N ASP A 10 -9.25 15.09 8.76
CA ASP A 10 -8.30 15.91 9.50
C ASP A 10 -6.97 15.99 8.74
N GLN A 11 -6.69 17.18 8.18
CA GLN A 11 -5.50 17.48 7.38
C GLN A 11 -4.35 18.09 8.19
N SER A 12 -4.43 18.09 9.52
CA SER A 12 -3.34 18.53 10.40
C SER A 12 -2.18 17.53 10.41
N PHE A 13 -0.95 18.05 10.48
CA PHE A 13 0.24 17.26 10.73
C PHE A 13 0.32 16.90 12.21
N TRP A 14 0.98 15.78 12.53
CA TRP A 14 1.29 15.43 13.92
C TRP A 14 2.78 15.17 14.11
N LEU A 15 3.20 15.24 15.37
CA LEU A 15 4.55 14.96 15.82
C LEU A 15 4.73 13.48 16.11
N HIS A 16 5.80 12.89 15.59
CA HIS A 16 6.23 11.54 15.93
C HIS A 16 7.75 11.51 16.07
N GLU A 17 8.28 10.57 16.85
CA GLU A 17 9.72 10.37 16.95
C GLU A 17 10.32 10.06 15.57
N ASN A 18 11.42 10.73 15.22
CA ASN A 18 12.13 10.52 13.97
C ASN A 18 13.42 9.74 14.26
N GLN A 19 13.48 8.47 13.86
CA GLN A 19 14.69 7.67 14.12
C GLN A 19 15.88 8.05 13.24
N SER A 20 15.70 8.93 12.25
CA SER A 20 16.82 9.53 11.49
C SER A 20 17.48 10.71 12.22
N ASP A 21 16.75 11.35 13.14
CA ASP A 21 17.27 12.39 14.03
C ASP A 21 16.65 12.22 15.42
N LEU A 22 17.36 11.46 16.27
CA LEU A 22 16.91 11.11 17.62
C LEU A 22 16.70 12.33 18.55
N PHE A 23 17.08 13.53 18.11
CA PHE A 23 16.98 14.76 18.89
C PHE A 23 15.85 15.69 18.41
N GLU A 24 15.21 15.40 17.28
CA GLU A 24 14.10 16.19 16.74
C GLU A 24 12.86 15.33 16.40
N LEU A 25 11.68 15.84 16.75
CA LEU A 25 10.43 15.20 16.35
C LEU A 25 10.17 15.47 14.86
N GLY A 26 9.78 14.43 14.12
CA GLY A 26 9.33 14.55 12.74
C GLY A 26 7.88 15.03 12.67
N PHE A 27 7.58 15.88 11.69
CA PHE A 27 6.20 16.26 11.34
C PHE A 27 5.70 15.38 10.21
N TYR A 28 4.71 14.54 10.51
CA TYR A 28 4.16 13.60 9.54
C TYR A 28 2.80 14.07 9.01
N GLY A 29 2.60 13.83 7.72
CA GLY A 29 1.41 14.20 6.98
C GLY A 29 0.20 13.36 7.37
N PRO A 30 -1.01 13.93 7.24
CA PRO A 30 -2.26 13.40 7.79
C PRO A 30 -2.58 11.95 7.33
N ALA A 31 -2.14 11.57 6.12
CA ALA A 31 -2.39 10.26 5.53
C ALA A 31 -1.58 9.10 6.14
N LEU A 32 -0.55 9.39 6.91
CA LEU A 32 0.28 8.35 7.53
C LEU A 32 -0.23 7.93 8.93
N ARG A 33 -1.42 8.41 9.36
CA ARG A 33 -1.95 8.09 10.70
C ARG A 33 -2.24 6.62 10.71
N LYS A 34 -1.78 5.90 11.75
CA LYS A 34 -2.06 4.47 11.89
C LYS A 34 -3.55 4.15 11.75
N ALA A 35 -4.43 4.92 12.41
CA ALA A 35 -5.88 4.74 12.31
C ALA A 35 -6.38 4.91 10.87
N PHE A 36 -5.90 5.92 10.14
CA PHE A 36 -6.30 6.12 8.75
C PHE A 36 -5.77 5.00 7.85
N LEU A 37 -4.54 4.52 8.05
CA LEU A 37 -4.00 3.38 7.31
C LEU A 37 -4.79 2.08 7.58
N GLN A 38 -5.32 1.91 8.79
CA GLN A 38 -6.22 0.80 9.13
C GLN A 38 -7.55 0.91 8.37
N ASP A 39 -8.17 2.10 8.34
CA ASP A 39 -9.40 2.34 7.58
C ASP A 39 -9.18 2.10 6.06
N VAL A 40 -8.04 2.55 5.52
CA VAL A 40 -7.64 2.30 4.13
C VAL A 40 -7.48 0.80 3.87
N ALA A 41 -6.95 0.04 4.83
CA ALA A 41 -6.79 -1.39 4.70
C ALA A 41 -8.11 -2.15 4.73
N GLU A 42 -9.03 -1.75 5.60
CA GLU A 42 -10.40 -2.30 5.62
C GLU A 42 -11.11 -2.06 4.28
N LEU A 43 -10.99 -0.84 3.73
CA LEU A 43 -11.54 -0.55 2.40
C LEU A 43 -10.89 -1.41 1.31
N GLN A 44 -9.56 -1.52 1.32
CA GLN A 44 -8.85 -2.35 0.34
C GLN A 44 -9.32 -3.80 0.42
N GLU A 45 -9.41 -4.37 1.63
CA GLU A 45 -9.89 -5.73 1.84
C GLU A 45 -11.32 -5.90 1.30
N ALA A 46 -12.22 -4.98 1.62
CA ALA A 46 -13.59 -5.00 1.14
C ALA A 46 -13.67 -4.98 -0.39
N VAL A 47 -12.90 -4.12 -1.07
CA VAL A 47 -12.84 -4.04 -2.54
C VAL A 47 -12.23 -5.31 -3.14
N THR A 48 -11.16 -5.84 -2.56
CA THR A 48 -10.48 -7.03 -3.09
C THR A 48 -11.30 -8.31 -2.93
N ASN A 49 -12.23 -8.34 -1.98
CA ASN A 49 -13.13 -9.46 -1.71
C ASN A 49 -14.46 -9.38 -2.49
N LEU A 50 -14.65 -8.39 -3.36
CA LEU A 50 -15.84 -8.29 -4.21
C LEU A 50 -15.94 -9.50 -5.15
N ILE A 51 -17.16 -10.05 -5.22
CA ILE A 51 -17.53 -11.12 -6.15
C ILE A 51 -18.58 -10.54 -7.10
N ALA A 52 -18.24 -10.46 -8.38
CA ALA A 52 -19.16 -10.07 -9.43
C ALA A 52 -19.82 -11.29 -10.06
N VAL A 53 -21.01 -11.09 -10.61
CA VAL A 53 -21.71 -12.10 -11.41
C VAL A 53 -21.94 -11.53 -12.80
N THR A 54 -21.40 -12.19 -13.81
CA THR A 54 -21.55 -11.82 -15.22
C THR A 54 -22.97 -12.09 -15.72
N GLU A 55 -23.32 -11.54 -16.89
CA GLU A 55 -24.63 -11.78 -17.52
C GLU A 55 -24.89 -13.27 -17.83
N ASP A 56 -23.83 -14.06 -18.04
CA ASP A 56 -23.90 -15.51 -18.24
C ASP A 56 -23.96 -16.33 -16.93
N GLY A 57 -23.99 -15.66 -15.77
CA GLY A 57 -24.12 -16.28 -14.44
C GLY A 57 -22.80 -16.75 -13.82
N THR A 58 -21.66 -16.45 -14.46
CA THR A 58 -20.33 -16.81 -13.95
C THR A 58 -19.93 -15.89 -12.81
N GLN A 59 -19.44 -16.46 -11.71
CA GLN A 59 -18.84 -15.69 -10.63
C GLN A 59 -17.41 -15.30 -10.98
N VAL A 60 -17.07 -14.03 -10.75
CA VAL A 60 -15.76 -13.45 -11.04
C VAL A 60 -15.24 -12.75 -9.79
N THR A 61 -14.03 -13.10 -9.39
CA THR A 61 -13.30 -12.46 -8.30
C THR A 61 -12.18 -11.58 -8.86
N LEU A 62 -11.63 -10.68 -8.04
CA LEU A 62 -10.46 -9.91 -8.43
C LEU A 62 -9.30 -10.80 -8.88
N THR A 63 -9.08 -11.94 -8.22
CA THR A 63 -7.99 -12.85 -8.55
C THR A 63 -8.10 -13.49 -9.93
N ASP A 64 -9.30 -13.50 -10.54
CA ASP A 64 -9.53 -14.05 -11.88
C ASP A 64 -9.13 -13.05 -12.98
N VAL A 65 -9.23 -11.75 -12.69
CA VAL A 65 -9.09 -10.67 -13.69
C VAL A 65 -7.86 -9.79 -13.48
N CYS A 66 -7.26 -9.80 -12.29
CA CYS A 66 -6.13 -8.95 -11.96
C CYS A 66 -4.84 -9.30 -12.73
N TYR A 67 -4.00 -8.29 -12.93
CA TYR A 67 -2.65 -8.48 -13.47
C TYR A 67 -1.73 -9.11 -12.41
N LYS A 68 -1.01 -10.17 -12.79
CA LYS A 68 -0.10 -10.95 -11.92
C LYS A 68 1.29 -11.04 -12.56
N PRO A 69 2.22 -10.12 -12.27
CA PRO A 69 3.49 -10.00 -13.00
C PRO A 69 4.44 -11.20 -12.82
N MET A 70 4.29 -11.96 -11.73
CA MET A 70 5.21 -13.02 -11.32
C MET A 70 4.60 -14.43 -11.45
N THR A 71 3.55 -14.58 -12.26
CA THR A 71 2.96 -15.91 -12.54
C THR A 71 3.94 -16.74 -13.38
N PRO A 72 4.17 -18.04 -13.06
CA PRO A 72 3.40 -18.88 -12.12
C PRO A 72 3.90 -18.88 -10.67
N ASP A 73 5.09 -18.37 -10.39
CA ASP A 73 5.74 -18.50 -9.07
C ASP A 73 5.02 -17.73 -7.96
N ASN A 74 4.34 -16.63 -8.30
CA ASN A 74 3.53 -15.84 -7.38
C ASN A 74 2.24 -15.39 -8.07
N GLN A 75 1.10 -15.75 -7.48
CA GLN A 75 -0.24 -15.47 -8.01
C GLN A 75 -0.91 -14.25 -7.38
N ASN A 76 -0.19 -13.46 -6.58
CA ASN A 76 -0.71 -12.23 -5.98
C ASN A 76 -1.00 -11.17 -7.05
N CYS A 77 -2.14 -10.49 -6.92
CA CYS A 77 -2.53 -9.39 -7.78
C CYS A 77 -1.62 -8.18 -7.59
N ALA A 78 -1.33 -7.46 -8.68
CA ALA A 78 -0.62 -6.19 -8.64
C ALA A 78 -1.54 -5.07 -8.14
N ILE A 79 -1.61 -4.93 -6.82
CA ILE A 79 -2.29 -3.84 -6.12
C ILE A 79 -1.21 -2.89 -5.62
N MET A 80 -1.15 -1.66 -6.12
CA MET A 80 -0.20 -0.65 -5.66
C MET A 80 -0.84 0.18 -4.56
N THR A 81 -0.31 0.05 -3.34
CA THR A 81 -0.76 0.77 -2.13
C THR A 81 0.39 0.84 -1.13
N VAL A 82 0.37 1.79 -0.20
CA VAL A 82 1.36 1.85 0.89
C VAL A 82 1.30 0.59 1.77
N LEU A 83 0.13 -0.06 1.85
CA LEU A 83 -0.07 -1.28 2.63
C LEU A 83 0.71 -2.48 2.08
N ASN A 84 1.14 -2.45 0.82
CA ASN A 84 1.98 -3.50 0.25
C ASN A 84 3.41 -3.46 0.78
N TYR A 85 3.88 -2.35 1.36
CA TYR A 85 5.12 -2.35 2.15
C TYR A 85 5.01 -3.28 3.38
N PHE A 86 3.78 -3.60 3.79
CA PHE A 86 3.45 -4.56 4.84
C PHE A 86 2.83 -5.84 4.25
N GLN A 87 3.08 -6.13 2.97
CA GLN A 87 2.57 -7.31 2.27
C GLN A 87 1.03 -7.46 2.37
N ASN A 88 0.30 -6.34 2.45
CA ASN A 88 -1.15 -6.29 2.70
C ASN A 88 -1.61 -6.94 4.01
N ASN A 89 -0.70 -7.08 4.99
CA ASN A 89 -1.04 -7.60 6.31
C ASN A 89 -1.11 -6.45 7.33
N VAL A 90 -2.34 -6.06 7.68
CA VAL A 90 -2.63 -4.97 8.64
C VAL A 90 -2.01 -5.21 10.00
N SER A 91 -1.86 -6.48 10.41
CA SER A 91 -1.25 -6.83 11.70
C SER A 91 0.19 -6.35 11.81
N LEU A 92 0.90 -6.22 10.69
CA LEU A 92 2.28 -5.74 10.66
C LEU A 92 2.40 -4.22 10.94
N LEU A 93 1.32 -3.44 10.81
CA LEU A 93 1.31 -2.03 11.25
C LEU A 93 1.51 -1.89 12.77
N ASN A 94 1.16 -2.92 13.54
CA ASN A 94 1.33 -2.93 14.99
C ASN A 94 2.68 -3.47 15.45
N ARG A 95 3.52 -3.92 14.51
CA ARG A 95 4.85 -4.42 14.82
C ARG A 95 5.77 -3.27 15.21
N THR A 96 6.52 -3.48 16.28
CA THR A 96 7.61 -2.60 16.71
C THR A 96 8.88 -3.42 16.90
N SER A 97 10.02 -2.78 16.83
CA SER A 97 11.30 -3.36 17.25
C SER A 97 12.09 -2.36 18.08
N VAL A 98 13.01 -2.85 18.90
CA VAL A 98 13.91 -2.00 19.69
C VAL A 98 15.33 -2.37 19.32
N ASP A 99 16.17 -1.36 19.10
CA ASP A 99 17.60 -1.56 18.90
C ASP A 99 18.28 -1.72 20.25
N ASP A 100 18.83 -2.91 20.51
CA ASP A 100 19.39 -3.28 21.82
C ASP A 100 20.56 -2.38 22.27
N TRP A 101 21.24 -1.72 21.33
CA TRP A 101 22.40 -0.88 21.62
C TRP A 101 21.99 0.56 21.95
N SER A 102 21.11 1.15 21.14
CA SER A 102 20.67 2.54 21.29
C SER A 102 19.44 2.71 22.18
N GLY A 103 18.64 1.65 22.37
CA GLY A 103 17.32 1.71 23.00
C GLY A 103 16.24 2.34 22.12
N SER A 104 16.56 2.69 20.87
CA SER A 104 15.62 3.28 19.91
C SER A 104 14.50 2.31 19.53
N GLN A 105 13.26 2.79 19.59
CA GLN A 105 12.08 2.03 19.16
C GLN A 105 11.74 2.39 17.71
N PHE A 106 11.63 1.36 16.87
CA PHE A 106 11.20 1.48 15.48
C PHE A 106 9.76 1.00 15.33
N ASP A 107 9.00 1.68 14.48
CA ASP A 107 7.61 1.34 14.21
C ASP A 107 7.24 1.40 12.72
N TYR A 108 5.94 1.37 12.43
CA TYR A 108 5.40 1.38 11.08
C TYR A 108 5.78 2.61 10.26
N LEU A 109 5.95 3.79 10.89
CA LEU A 109 6.36 5.00 10.17
C LEU A 109 7.80 4.87 9.70
N ASP A 110 8.70 4.37 10.54
CA ASP A 110 10.09 4.12 10.17
C ASP A 110 10.19 3.12 9.01
N HIS A 111 9.34 2.09 9.04
CA HIS A 111 9.25 1.12 7.95
C HIS A 111 8.78 1.77 6.64
N ILE A 112 7.71 2.58 6.67
CA ILE A 112 7.25 3.33 5.49
C ILE A 112 8.36 4.25 4.99
N MET A 113 9.01 5.02 5.85
CA MET A 113 10.09 5.92 5.44
C MET A 113 11.27 5.16 4.83
N THR A 114 11.66 4.04 5.42
CA THR A 114 12.72 3.17 4.87
C THR A 114 12.33 2.67 3.47
N CYS A 115 11.09 2.23 3.28
CA CYS A 115 10.62 1.70 1.99
C CYS A 115 10.41 2.79 0.92
N THR A 116 10.02 4.00 1.31
CA THR A 116 9.91 5.12 0.36
C THR A 116 11.28 5.64 -0.07
N GLN A 117 12.30 5.56 0.79
CA GLN A 117 13.69 5.88 0.46
C GLN A 117 14.36 4.79 -0.39
N ASN A 118 14.13 3.51 -0.04
CA ASN A 118 14.68 2.37 -0.76
C ASN A 118 13.66 1.22 -0.88
N PRO A 119 12.88 1.17 -1.98
CA PRO A 119 11.84 0.15 -2.15
C PRO A 119 12.40 -1.26 -2.44
N TYR A 120 13.72 -1.40 -2.63
CA TYR A 120 14.40 -2.67 -2.87
C TYR A 120 14.91 -3.33 -1.58
N GLN A 121 14.73 -2.68 -0.42
CA GLN A 121 15.20 -3.20 0.86
C GLN A 121 14.49 -4.53 1.18
N THR A 122 15.26 -5.60 1.35
CA THR A 122 14.72 -6.95 1.62
C THR A 122 14.43 -7.19 3.10
N ILE A 123 15.10 -6.45 4.00
CA ILE A 123 14.91 -6.56 5.45
C ILE A 123 15.06 -5.16 6.06
N THR A 124 13.97 -4.61 6.63
CA THR A 124 14.02 -3.37 7.43
C THR A 124 14.32 -3.66 8.90
N ARG A 125 14.39 -2.61 9.75
CA ARG A 125 14.53 -2.74 11.20
C ARG A 125 13.37 -3.50 11.86
N LEU A 126 12.20 -3.53 11.22
CA LEU A 126 11.07 -4.36 11.65
C LEU A 126 11.16 -5.82 11.18
N GLY A 127 12.18 -6.20 10.40
CA GLY A 127 12.28 -7.53 9.80
C GLY A 127 11.22 -7.79 8.73
N ILE A 128 10.73 -6.74 8.09
CA ILE A 128 9.71 -6.78 7.02
C ILE A 128 10.39 -6.34 5.71
N PRO A 129 10.15 -7.00 4.56
CA PRO A 129 10.65 -6.53 3.28
C PRO A 129 9.86 -5.30 2.78
N CYS A 130 10.50 -4.44 1.99
CA CYS A 130 9.81 -3.33 1.30
C CYS A 130 9.17 -3.76 -0.02
N LEU A 131 9.45 -4.98 -0.49
CA LEU A 131 8.80 -5.55 -1.65
C LEU A 131 7.31 -5.80 -1.38
N SER A 132 6.51 -5.53 -2.40
CA SER A 132 5.09 -5.84 -2.39
C SER A 132 4.83 -7.34 -2.27
N ALA A 133 3.59 -7.71 -1.92
CA ALA A 133 3.17 -9.11 -1.88
C ALA A 133 3.31 -9.81 -3.25
N PHE A 134 3.21 -9.06 -4.35
CA PHE A 134 3.39 -9.56 -5.72
C PHE A 134 4.86 -9.53 -6.20
N GLY A 135 5.81 -9.22 -5.31
CA GLY A 135 7.25 -9.44 -5.53
C GLY A 135 8.00 -8.29 -6.21
N VAL A 136 7.37 -7.13 -6.39
CA VAL A 136 7.96 -5.98 -7.11
C VAL A 136 8.11 -4.79 -6.14
N PRO A 137 9.17 -3.97 -6.25
CA PRO A 137 9.28 -2.71 -5.54
C PRO A 137 8.16 -1.74 -5.93
N ILE A 138 7.59 -1.03 -4.94
CA ILE A 138 6.60 0.02 -5.19
C ILE A 138 7.23 1.37 -4.91
N GLN A 139 7.19 2.25 -5.91
CA GLN A 139 7.73 3.58 -5.79
C GLN A 139 6.74 4.51 -5.05
N PRO A 140 7.18 5.33 -4.07
CA PRO A 140 6.31 6.18 -3.25
C PRO A 140 5.33 7.05 -4.03
N TYR A 141 5.72 7.64 -5.16
CA TYR A 141 4.86 8.55 -5.92
C TYR A 141 3.63 7.88 -6.55
N VAL A 142 3.55 6.54 -6.59
CA VAL A 142 2.35 5.82 -7.06
C VAL A 142 1.40 5.40 -5.94
N VAL A 143 1.79 5.59 -4.67
CA VAL A 143 0.99 5.17 -3.49
C VAL A 143 0.76 6.28 -2.47
N LEU A 144 1.57 7.33 -2.49
CA LEU A 144 1.40 8.52 -1.68
C LEU A 144 1.01 9.70 -2.57
N GLY A 145 0.08 10.52 -2.09
CA GLY A 145 -0.41 11.72 -2.77
C GLY A 145 -0.15 12.98 -1.97
N GLU A 146 0.02 14.09 -2.70
CA GLU A 146 0.05 15.47 -2.18
C GLU A 146 1.04 15.65 -1.02
N PHE A 147 2.30 15.87 -1.38
CA PHE A 147 3.43 16.12 -0.49
C PHE A 147 4.03 17.50 -0.78
N ASN A 148 4.68 18.10 0.22
CA ASN A 148 5.14 19.49 0.18
C ASN A 148 6.26 19.75 -0.84
N SER A 149 7.10 18.76 -1.12
CA SER A 149 8.17 18.87 -2.10
C SER A 149 8.55 17.51 -2.71
N SER A 150 9.30 17.53 -3.81
CA SER A 150 9.81 16.32 -4.44
C SER A 150 10.62 15.51 -3.42
N SER A 151 10.21 14.27 -3.19
CA SER A 151 10.83 13.33 -2.24
C SER A 151 10.54 13.55 -0.75
N GLN A 152 9.65 14.47 -0.39
CA GLN A 152 9.22 14.67 1.01
C GLN A 152 7.99 13.80 1.35
N TRP A 153 8.18 12.48 1.34
CA TRP A 153 7.12 11.47 1.49
C TRP A 153 6.47 11.45 2.87
N ASP A 154 7.20 11.85 3.90
CA ASP A 154 6.75 12.09 5.27
C ASP A 154 5.61 13.13 5.34
N SER A 155 5.52 14.04 4.37
CA SER A 155 4.47 15.08 4.31
C SER A 155 3.19 14.67 3.57
N ALA A 156 3.03 13.39 3.20
CA ALA A 156 1.91 12.92 2.39
C ALA A 156 0.54 13.21 3.03
N ARG A 157 -0.39 13.73 2.22
CA ARG A 157 -1.76 14.04 2.63
C ARG A 157 -2.80 13.07 2.13
N GLY A 158 -2.47 12.28 1.11
CA GLY A 158 -3.35 11.26 0.54
C GLY A 158 -2.67 9.90 0.38
N ILE A 159 -3.47 8.85 0.40
CA ILE A 159 -3.06 7.48 0.02
C ILE A 159 -3.74 7.12 -1.30
N VAL A 160 -2.99 6.46 -2.17
CA VAL A 160 -3.46 5.97 -3.46
C VAL A 160 -3.48 4.44 -3.44
N ILE A 161 -4.61 3.86 -3.79
CA ILE A 161 -4.75 2.43 -4.11
C ILE A 161 -4.94 2.34 -5.62
N THR A 162 -4.09 1.59 -6.32
CA THR A 162 -4.27 1.29 -7.74
C THR A 162 -4.33 -0.22 -7.94
N ILE A 163 -5.43 -0.71 -8.50
CA ILE A 163 -5.66 -2.12 -8.83
C ILE A 163 -5.44 -2.29 -10.33
N LEU A 164 -4.46 -3.12 -10.70
CA LEU A 164 -4.18 -3.45 -12.09
C LEU A 164 -4.98 -4.67 -12.53
N LEU A 165 -5.78 -4.50 -13.58
CA LEU A 165 -6.54 -5.56 -14.24
C LEU A 165 -5.91 -5.88 -15.60
N ASN A 166 -6.06 -7.13 -16.05
CA ASN A 166 -5.68 -7.50 -17.40
C ASN A 166 -6.62 -6.83 -18.40
N ASN A 167 -6.05 -6.13 -19.38
CA ASN A 167 -6.81 -5.53 -20.48
C ASN A 167 -6.41 -6.21 -21.78
N HIS A 168 -7.38 -6.90 -22.38
CA HIS A 168 -7.24 -7.58 -23.66
C HIS A 168 -7.68 -6.68 -24.81
N ILE A 169 -7.30 -7.05 -26.04
CA ILE A 169 -7.65 -6.29 -27.25
C ILE A 169 -9.16 -6.40 -27.52
N THR A 170 -9.77 -7.55 -27.21
CA THR A 170 -11.17 -7.80 -27.54
C THR A 170 -12.09 -7.58 -26.34
N ALA A 171 -13.26 -6.97 -26.58
CA ALA A 171 -14.28 -6.76 -25.55
C ALA A 171 -14.81 -8.09 -24.98
N VAL A 172 -14.78 -9.17 -25.77
CA VAL A 172 -15.23 -10.50 -25.34
C VAL A 172 -14.33 -11.06 -24.24
N GLU A 173 -13.01 -10.89 -24.35
CA GLU A 173 -12.05 -11.31 -23.32
C GLU A 173 -12.13 -10.42 -22.08
N ASN A 174 -12.47 -9.14 -22.26
CA ASN A 174 -12.63 -8.20 -21.14
C ASN A 174 -13.97 -8.31 -20.41
N LYS A 175 -14.90 -9.18 -20.83
CA LYS A 175 -16.24 -9.27 -20.24
C LYS A 175 -16.22 -9.52 -18.72
N TYR A 176 -15.26 -10.31 -18.25
CA TYR A 176 -15.11 -10.64 -16.83
C TYR A 176 -14.56 -9.45 -16.04
N ALA A 177 -13.56 -8.76 -16.57
CA ALA A 177 -13.01 -7.55 -15.96
C ALA A 177 -14.07 -6.44 -15.89
N ALA A 178 -14.80 -6.21 -16.99
CA ALA A 178 -15.89 -5.23 -17.05
C ALA A 178 -17.06 -5.56 -16.10
N ALA A 179 -17.32 -6.85 -15.86
CA ALA A 179 -18.31 -7.26 -14.85
C ALA A 179 -17.83 -7.00 -13.43
N TRP A 180 -16.53 -7.19 -13.15
CA TRP A 180 -15.93 -6.91 -11.85
C TRP A 180 -15.83 -5.41 -11.53
N GLU A 181 -15.63 -4.57 -12.54
CA GLU A 181 -15.55 -3.11 -12.41
C GLU A 181 -16.91 -2.43 -12.08
N LYS A 182 -18.04 -3.14 -12.26
CA LYS A 182 -19.39 -2.60 -12.16
C LYS A 182 -20.00 -2.74 -10.77
#